data_AF-A0A9E4G612-F1
#
_entry.id   AF-A0A9E4G612-F1
#
_cell.length_a   1.000
_cell.length_b   1.000
_cell.length_c   1.000
_cell.angle_alpha   90.00
_cell.angle_beta   90.00
_cell.angle_gamma   90.00
#
_symmetry.space_group_name_H-M   'P 1'
#
loop_
_entity.id
_entity.type
_entity.pdbx_description
1 polymer ?
#
loop_
_entity_poly.entity_id
_entity_poly.type
_entity_poly.pdbx_seq_one_letter_code
_entity_poly.pdbx_strand_id
1 'polypeptide(L)'
;MAFTTEEIAGALSALRGAGEVPALAWYGARYPAQEAVVCLALIIDCEGGLGPIHHGSVDDLDFSGFTFLARHNGVPLARKTVVADDTGKTLYRALVGWLDHGFFLVETPRMGALTQNADDRYYRAYSAGDATGTGPDVLPGGTATWFGAMWGLLLTKPDLSEPDAFVLGDATVTVSSRPGAADLMVDVKFSGIRHEATGAGLADIRWGGLPLHAGSFGISPASADDATVSRHPASDGIFGRFYGPNHEEVGGVFGRREIEFDGNVASEARLEVSGAFGARRD
;
A
#
# COMPACT_ATOMS: atom_id res chain seq x y z
N MET A 1 16.98 -6.33 31.33
CA MET A 1 16.02 -6.27 32.46
C MET A 1 14.72 -6.84 31.92
N ALA A 2 14.23 -7.96 32.46
CA ALA A 2 13.04 -8.63 31.94
C ALA A 2 11.80 -8.02 32.60
N PHE A 3 10.79 -7.69 31.80
CA PHE A 3 9.49 -7.29 32.32
C PHE A 3 8.77 -8.51 32.89
N THR A 4 8.04 -8.30 33.97
CA THR A 4 7.19 -9.30 34.59
C THR A 4 5.92 -9.51 33.77
N THR A 5 5.31 -10.69 33.89
CA THR A 5 4.04 -11.03 33.24
C THR A 5 2.92 -10.03 33.58
N GLU A 6 2.97 -9.41 34.76
CA GLU A 6 2.01 -8.40 35.21
C GLU A 6 2.20 -7.05 34.51
N GLU A 7 3.44 -6.64 34.21
CA GLU A 7 3.72 -5.41 33.46
C GLU A 7 3.25 -5.52 32.00
N ILE A 8 3.41 -6.71 31.41
CA ILE A 8 2.91 -7.02 30.06
C ILE A 8 1.37 -7.00 30.04
N ALA A 9 0.73 -7.62 31.04
CA ALA A 9 -0.72 -7.62 31.18
C ALA A 9 -1.29 -6.20 31.40
N GLY A 10 -0.59 -5.36 32.17
CA GLY A 10 -0.96 -3.97 32.41
C GLY A 10 -0.91 -3.11 31.14
N ALA A 11 0.14 -3.25 30.33
CA ALA A 11 0.27 -2.54 29.05
C ALA A 11 -0.80 -2.96 28.03
N LEU A 12 -1.12 -4.25 27.96
CA LEU A 12 -2.19 -4.78 27.09
C LEU A 12 -3.59 -4.33 27.53
N SER A 13 -3.82 -4.22 28.84
CA SER A 13 -5.09 -3.72 29.39
C SER A 13 -5.29 -2.22 29.09
N ALA A 14 -4.22 -1.42 29.17
CA ALA A 14 -4.25 0.00 28.80
C ALA A 14 -4.56 0.22 27.30
N LEU A 15 -4.06 -0.66 26.42
CA LEU A 15 -4.36 -0.63 24.99
C LEU A 15 -5.80 -1.06 24.66
N ARG A 16 -6.36 -2.02 25.41
CA ARG A 16 -7.77 -2.44 25.27
C ARG A 16 -8.77 -1.40 25.78
N GLY A 17 -8.38 -0.60 26.77
CA GLY A 17 -9.21 0.50 27.30
C GLY A 17 -9.29 1.73 26.39
N ALA A 18 -8.43 1.83 25.36
CA ALA A 18 -8.31 3.00 24.50
C ALA A 18 -9.28 3.04 23.29
N GLY A 19 -10.21 2.09 23.18
CA GLY A 19 -11.41 2.22 22.34
C GLY A 19 -11.23 2.19 20.81
N GLU A 20 -10.04 2.31 20.23
CA GLU A 20 -9.88 2.32 18.76
C GLU A 20 -8.49 1.86 18.27
N VAL A 21 -8.14 0.56 18.29
CA VAL A 21 -7.15 0.01 17.33
C VAL A 21 -7.33 -1.52 17.12
N PRO A 22 -8.13 -2.00 16.13
CA PRO A 22 -8.27 -3.43 15.87
C PRO A 22 -7.32 -3.99 14.78
N ALA A 23 -6.11 -3.45 14.61
CA ALA A 23 -5.08 -4.04 13.74
C ALA A 23 -3.76 -4.39 14.48
N LEU A 24 -3.55 -3.87 15.70
CA LEU A 24 -2.27 -4.00 16.41
C LEU A 24 -2.15 -5.27 17.26
N ALA A 25 -3.26 -5.98 17.51
CA ALA A 25 -3.23 -7.19 18.34
C ALA A 25 -2.73 -8.45 17.62
N TRP A 26 -2.52 -8.40 16.30
CA TRP A 26 -2.06 -9.56 15.51
C TRP A 26 -0.69 -9.38 14.86
N TYR A 27 -0.08 -8.19 14.96
CA TYR A 27 1.23 -7.90 14.34
C TYR A 27 2.27 -7.30 15.30
N GLY A 28 2.11 -7.49 16.61
CA GLY A 28 3.01 -6.91 17.61
C GLY A 28 3.49 -7.89 18.67
N ALA A 29 4.61 -8.58 18.41
CA ALA A 29 5.59 -8.92 19.45
C ALA A 29 6.95 -9.32 18.82
N ARG A 30 7.99 -8.52 19.07
CA ARG A 30 9.37 -8.67 18.57
C ARG A 30 10.13 -9.85 19.24
N TYR A 31 10.85 -10.65 18.43
CA TYR A 31 12.08 -11.45 18.69
C TYR A 31 12.17 -12.45 19.88
N PRO A 32 13.01 -13.50 19.80
CA PRO A 32 12.59 -14.88 19.59
C PRO A 32 12.66 -15.72 20.88
N ALA A 33 11.59 -16.46 21.17
CA ALA A 33 11.74 -17.73 21.86
C ALA A 33 11.87 -18.81 20.78
N GLN A 34 12.91 -19.65 20.87
CA GLN A 34 12.94 -20.93 20.18
C GLN A 34 11.61 -21.62 20.49
N GLU A 35 10.82 -21.94 19.44
CA GLU A 35 9.51 -22.61 19.46
C GLU A 35 8.22 -21.76 19.33
N ALA A 36 8.25 -20.55 18.74
CA ALA A 36 7.03 -19.78 18.47
C ALA A 36 6.71 -19.56 16.98
N VAL A 37 5.64 -20.26 16.54
CA VAL A 37 4.70 -19.98 15.43
C VAL A 37 5.28 -19.66 14.05
N VAL A 38 5.17 -20.64 13.15
CA VAL A 38 5.23 -20.45 11.70
C VAL A 38 4.02 -19.63 11.26
N CYS A 39 4.24 -18.42 10.73
CA CYS A 39 3.24 -17.76 9.89
C CYS A 39 3.03 -18.61 8.64
N LEU A 40 1.96 -19.39 8.60
CA LEU A 40 1.51 -20.06 7.40
C LEU A 40 0.90 -19.01 6.46
N ALA A 41 1.67 -18.66 5.42
CA ALA A 41 1.26 -17.93 4.23
C ALA A 41 0.56 -16.57 4.46
N LEU A 42 1.33 -15.52 4.76
CA LEU A 42 0.97 -14.20 4.25
C LEU A 42 1.35 -14.16 2.76
N ILE A 43 0.39 -13.95 1.88
CA ILE A 43 0.71 -13.44 0.55
C ILE A 43 1.03 -11.97 0.72
N ILE A 44 2.30 -11.66 0.90
CA ILE A 44 2.78 -10.30 0.85
C ILE A 44 2.94 -9.96 -0.63
N ASP A 45 2.04 -9.13 -1.16
CA ASP A 45 2.23 -8.54 -2.48
C ASP A 45 3.29 -7.42 -2.34
N CYS A 46 4.55 -7.84 -2.42
CA CYS A 46 5.76 -7.12 -2.05
C CYS A 46 6.54 -6.75 -3.31
N GLU A 47 6.47 -5.52 -3.86
CA GLU A 47 7.35 -5.16 -4.98
C GLU A 47 7.82 -3.70 -5.06
N GLY A 48 9.06 -3.53 -5.55
CA GLY A 48 9.70 -2.27 -5.91
C GLY A 48 11.14 -2.49 -6.40
N GLY A 49 11.42 -2.25 -7.69
CA GLY A 49 12.77 -2.20 -8.28
C GLY A 49 13.41 -3.54 -8.69
N LEU A 50 14.43 -3.50 -9.57
CA LEU A 50 15.06 -4.66 -10.27
C LEU A 50 15.53 -5.80 -9.34
N GLY A 51 14.60 -6.68 -8.94
CA GLY A 51 14.90 -7.94 -8.27
C GLY A 51 13.70 -8.45 -7.47
N PRO A 52 13.53 -9.78 -7.34
CA PRO A 52 12.57 -10.35 -6.40
C PRO A 52 12.93 -9.88 -4.99
N ILE A 53 11.94 -9.38 -4.25
CA ILE A 53 12.09 -9.09 -2.82
C ILE A 53 12.36 -10.43 -2.13
N HIS A 54 13.63 -10.66 -1.80
CA HIS A 54 14.03 -11.84 -1.04
C HIS A 54 13.32 -11.80 0.32
N HIS A 55 12.75 -12.95 0.71
CA HIS A 55 12.09 -13.23 2.00
C HIS A 55 12.84 -12.67 3.24
N GLY A 56 14.15 -12.39 3.15
CA GLY A 56 14.95 -11.75 4.21
C GLY A 56 14.85 -10.23 4.32
N SER A 57 13.90 -9.57 3.65
CA SER A 57 13.67 -8.11 3.78
C SER A 57 12.36 -7.74 4.48
N VAL A 58 11.57 -8.76 4.87
CA VAL A 58 10.33 -8.63 5.65
C VAL A 58 10.56 -8.77 7.16
N ASP A 59 11.74 -9.25 7.56
CA ASP A 59 12.06 -9.59 8.96
C ASP A 59 11.95 -8.40 9.96
N ASP A 60 11.71 -7.17 9.52
CA ASP A 60 11.55 -6.01 10.40
C ASP A 60 10.51 -4.99 9.90
N LEU A 61 9.24 -5.37 9.71
CA LEU A 61 8.14 -4.39 9.73
C LEU A 61 7.93 -3.87 11.16
N ASP A 62 8.89 -3.09 11.64
CA ASP A 62 8.82 -2.39 12.90
C ASP A 62 8.04 -1.09 12.74
N PHE A 63 6.73 -1.15 13.05
CA PHE A 63 5.85 0.00 13.09
C PHE A 63 6.09 0.90 14.33
N SER A 64 7.07 0.61 15.17
CA SER A 64 7.48 1.57 16.19
C SER A 64 8.03 2.85 15.57
N GLY A 65 7.69 3.97 16.19
CA GLY A 65 8.09 5.30 15.73
C GLY A 65 7.23 5.88 14.60
N PHE A 66 6.17 5.19 14.17
CA PHE A 66 5.14 5.84 13.36
C PHE A 66 4.32 6.80 14.22
N THR A 67 4.12 8.01 13.71
CA THR A 67 3.29 9.05 14.30
C THR A 67 1.97 9.12 13.55
N PHE A 68 0.85 9.00 14.26
CA PHE A 68 -0.48 9.19 13.68
C PHE A 68 -0.59 10.56 13.00
N LEU A 69 -1.11 10.58 11.79
CA LEU A 69 -1.32 11.80 11.02
C LEU A 69 -2.79 12.24 11.09
N ALA A 70 -3.68 11.39 10.58
CA ALA A 70 -5.10 11.69 10.42
C ALA A 70 -5.89 10.43 10.10
N ARG A 71 -7.22 10.54 10.11
CA ARG A 71 -8.10 9.61 9.38
C ARG A 71 -8.46 10.23 8.03
N HIS A 72 -8.35 9.45 6.97
CA HIS A 72 -8.78 9.84 5.62
C HIS A 72 -9.75 8.80 5.08
N ASN A 73 -11.01 9.20 4.85
CA ASN A 73 -12.11 8.30 4.48
C ASN A 73 -12.17 7.04 5.35
N GLY A 74 -12.16 7.23 6.67
CA GLY A 74 -12.23 6.14 7.66
C GLY A 74 -10.90 5.41 7.92
N VAL A 75 -9.91 5.53 7.03
CA VAL A 75 -8.60 4.86 7.16
C VAL A 75 -7.67 5.67 8.08
N PRO A 76 -7.19 5.12 9.22
CA PRO A 76 -6.11 5.70 10.01
C PRO A 76 -4.81 5.72 9.22
N LEU A 77 -4.15 6.87 9.19
CA LEU A 77 -2.89 7.09 8.50
C LEU A 77 -1.81 7.48 9.51
N ALA A 78 -0.60 6.95 9.34
CA ALA A 78 0.56 7.35 10.12
C ALA A 78 1.82 7.46 9.25
N ARG A 79 2.83 8.13 9.81
CA ARG A 79 4.10 8.41 9.14
C ARG A 79 5.28 8.14 10.05
N LYS A 80 6.35 7.59 9.47
CA LYS A 80 7.68 7.55 10.07
C LYS A 80 8.62 8.38 9.22
N THR A 81 9.41 9.22 9.85
CA THR A 81 10.44 10.03 9.18
C THR A 81 11.69 9.96 10.02
N VAL A 82 12.78 9.50 9.42
CA VAL A 82 14.12 9.51 10.01
C VAL A 82 14.92 10.55 9.27
N VAL A 83 15.55 11.45 10.00
CA VAL A 83 16.38 12.54 9.47
C VAL A 83 17.80 12.34 9.97
N ALA A 84 18.80 12.63 9.14
CA ALA A 84 20.21 12.60 9.51
C ALA A 84 20.54 13.80 10.40
N ASP A 85 21.12 13.55 11.56
CA ASP A 85 21.41 14.57 12.58
C ASP A 85 22.37 15.66 12.07
N ASP A 86 23.30 15.32 11.18
CA ASP A 86 24.37 16.19 10.70
C ASP A 86 23.98 17.08 9.51
N THR A 87 23.05 16.62 8.69
CA THR A 87 22.69 17.27 7.42
C THR A 87 21.25 17.73 7.35
N GLY A 88 20.39 17.29 8.28
CA GLY A 88 18.94 17.54 8.20
C GLY A 88 18.27 16.84 7.01
N LYS A 89 18.98 15.98 6.28
CA LYS A 89 18.44 15.22 5.15
C LYS A 89 17.55 14.08 5.66
N THR A 90 16.38 13.89 5.06
CA THR A 90 15.57 12.67 5.28
C THR A 90 16.39 11.44 4.89
N LEU A 91 16.49 10.46 5.77
CA LEU A 91 17.14 9.17 5.53
C LEU A 91 16.12 8.08 5.18
N TYR A 92 14.93 8.20 5.74
CA TYR A 92 13.85 7.24 5.56
C TYR A 92 12.54 7.95 5.77
N ARG A 93 11.59 7.70 4.88
CA ARG A 93 10.21 8.11 5.09
C ARG A 93 9.30 6.96 4.72
N ALA A 94 8.29 6.73 5.55
CA ALA A 94 7.24 5.77 5.30
C ALA A 94 5.89 6.33 5.69
N LEU A 95 4.88 5.99 4.91
CA LEU A 95 3.48 6.31 5.10
C LEU A 95 2.70 5.01 5.06
N VAL A 96 1.77 4.86 5.98
CA VAL A 96 1.03 3.62 6.15
C VAL A 96 -0.41 3.93 6.53
N GLY A 97 -1.32 3.18 5.93
CA GLY A 97 -2.73 3.17 6.28
C GLY A 97 -3.13 1.81 6.83
N TRP A 98 -3.89 1.82 7.93
CA TRP A 98 -4.40 0.59 8.54
C TRP A 98 -5.84 0.36 8.16
N LEU A 99 -6.14 -0.90 7.93
CA LEU A 99 -7.47 -1.44 7.79
C LEU A 99 -7.67 -2.44 8.95
N ASP A 100 -8.86 -2.98 9.13
CA ASP A 100 -9.18 -3.97 10.15
C ASP A 100 -8.62 -5.37 9.79
N HIS A 101 -8.50 -5.67 8.50
CA HIS A 101 -7.98 -6.93 7.94
C HIS A 101 -6.70 -6.76 7.12
N GLY A 102 -6.10 -5.57 7.10
CA GLY A 102 -4.88 -5.33 6.34
C GLY A 102 -4.24 -3.97 6.58
N PHE A 103 -3.22 -3.68 5.79
CA PHE A 103 -2.56 -2.39 5.73
C PHE A 103 -1.96 -2.16 4.35
N PHE A 104 -1.64 -0.91 4.06
CA PHE A 104 -0.89 -0.52 2.88
C PHE A 104 0.20 0.48 3.28
N LEU A 105 1.35 0.40 2.62
CA LEU A 105 2.54 1.16 2.98
C LEU A 105 3.25 1.68 1.74
N VAL A 106 3.78 2.89 1.83
CA VAL A 106 4.69 3.47 0.86
C VAL A 106 5.93 3.95 1.61
N GLU A 107 7.13 3.63 1.13
CA GLU A 107 8.37 4.05 1.78
C GLU A 107 9.52 4.31 0.82
N THR A 108 10.49 5.10 1.31
CA THR A 108 11.68 5.54 0.60
C THR A 108 12.97 5.18 1.35
N PRO A 109 13.34 3.88 1.43
CA PRO A 109 14.58 3.47 2.09
C PRO A 109 15.82 4.02 1.38
N ARG A 110 16.85 4.33 2.18
CA ARG A 110 18.18 4.65 1.69
C ARG A 110 18.93 3.39 1.25
N MET A 111 19.68 3.50 0.16
CA MET A 111 20.53 2.43 -0.36
C MET A 111 21.91 2.30 0.31
N GLY A 112 22.18 3.04 1.38
CA GLY A 112 23.52 3.31 1.88
C GLY A 112 24.42 2.12 2.26
N ALA A 113 23.90 0.88 2.25
CA ALA A 113 24.71 -0.34 2.40
C ALA A 113 25.06 -1.03 1.06
N LEU A 114 24.32 -0.77 -0.02
CA LEU A 114 24.40 -1.49 -1.29
C LEU A 114 24.99 -0.67 -2.45
N THR A 115 24.93 0.66 -2.40
CA THR A 115 25.62 1.52 -3.37
C THR A 115 26.58 2.51 -2.73
N GLN A 116 27.66 2.81 -3.45
CA GLN A 116 28.61 3.87 -3.05
C GLN A 116 27.99 5.27 -3.13
N ASN A 117 26.80 5.41 -3.71
CA ASN A 117 26.09 6.66 -3.82
C ASN A 117 25.11 6.79 -2.65
N ALA A 118 25.54 7.49 -1.61
CA ALA A 118 24.77 7.66 -0.39
C ALA A 118 23.47 8.48 -0.59
N ASP A 119 23.24 9.03 -1.78
CA ASP A 119 22.02 9.76 -2.15
C ASP A 119 21.03 8.92 -2.97
N ASP A 120 21.36 7.68 -3.34
CA ASP A 120 20.40 6.80 -4.02
C ASP A 120 19.28 6.39 -3.04
N ARG A 121 18.04 6.55 -3.49
CA ARG A 121 16.85 6.05 -2.80
C ARG A 121 16.06 5.14 -3.72
N TYR A 122 15.44 4.13 -3.12
CA TYR A 122 14.40 3.38 -3.80
C TYR A 122 13.04 3.69 -3.22
N TYR A 123 12.05 3.44 -4.06
CA TYR A 123 10.64 3.51 -3.72
C TYR A 123 10.13 2.09 -3.52
N ARG A 124 9.33 1.88 -2.47
CA ARG A 124 8.62 0.62 -2.22
C ARG A 124 7.17 0.90 -1.88
N ALA A 125 6.27 0.07 -2.43
CA ALA A 125 4.85 0.09 -2.13
C ALA A 125 4.38 -1.32 -1.73
N TYR A 126 3.45 -1.38 -0.79
CA TYR A 126 2.94 -2.63 -0.26
C TYR A 126 1.45 -2.52 0.02
N SER A 127 0.76 -3.65 -0.16
CA SER A 127 -0.55 -3.90 0.42
C SER A 127 -0.59 -5.34 0.90
N ALA A 128 -0.94 -5.54 2.16
CA ALA A 128 -0.96 -6.85 2.78
C ALA A 128 -2.15 -6.97 3.75
N GLY A 129 -2.67 -8.18 3.88
CA GLY A 129 -3.82 -8.44 4.75
C GLY A 129 -4.31 -9.88 4.65
N ASP A 130 -5.38 -10.16 5.38
CA ASP A 130 -6.08 -11.44 5.40
C ASP A 130 -6.88 -11.61 4.10
N ALA A 131 -6.19 -12.10 3.07
CA ALA A 131 -6.74 -12.32 1.74
C ALA A 131 -7.94 -13.27 1.77
N THR A 132 -9.09 -12.83 1.23
CA THR A 132 -10.30 -13.67 1.20
C THR A 132 -10.18 -14.84 0.21
N GLY A 133 -9.41 -14.67 -0.86
CA GLY A 133 -9.21 -15.69 -1.92
C GLY A 133 -10.39 -15.87 -2.88
N THR A 134 -11.47 -15.12 -2.70
CA THR A 134 -12.69 -15.14 -3.52
C THR A 134 -13.10 -13.72 -3.90
N GLY A 135 -13.98 -13.58 -4.90
CA GLY A 135 -14.57 -12.27 -5.24
C GLY A 135 -15.68 -11.86 -4.26
N PRO A 136 -15.98 -10.56 -4.13
CA PRO A 136 -17.05 -10.08 -3.28
C PRO A 136 -18.42 -10.51 -3.80
N ASP A 137 -19.35 -10.71 -2.87
CA ASP A 137 -20.74 -11.02 -3.20
C ASP A 137 -21.44 -9.81 -3.82
N VAL A 138 -21.58 -9.84 -5.14
CA VAL A 138 -22.30 -8.85 -5.94
C VAL A 138 -23.37 -9.55 -6.77
N LEU A 139 -24.64 -9.19 -6.54
CA LEU A 139 -25.78 -9.75 -7.28
C LEU A 139 -25.68 -9.44 -8.79
N PRO A 140 -26.26 -10.27 -9.68
CA PRO A 140 -26.31 -9.97 -11.11
C PRO A 140 -26.92 -8.60 -11.41
N GLY A 141 -26.18 -7.76 -12.13
CA GLY A 141 -26.58 -6.36 -12.41
C GLY A 141 -26.40 -5.39 -11.22
N GLY A 142 -25.87 -5.86 -10.09
CA GLY A 142 -25.59 -5.07 -8.90
C GLY A 142 -24.19 -4.46 -8.88
N THR A 143 -23.96 -3.63 -7.88
CA THR A 143 -22.68 -2.95 -7.60
C THR A 143 -22.38 -2.96 -6.10
N ALA A 144 -21.09 -3.01 -5.77
CA ALA A 144 -20.58 -2.75 -4.42
C ALA A 144 -19.42 -1.75 -4.50
N THR A 145 -19.27 -0.91 -3.48
CA THR A 145 -18.28 0.17 -3.47
C THR A 145 -17.49 0.20 -2.17
N TRP A 146 -16.19 0.50 -2.30
CA TRP A 146 -15.27 0.71 -1.20
C TRP A 146 -14.69 2.13 -1.28
N PHE A 147 -14.57 2.79 -0.13
CA PHE A 147 -14.00 4.13 0.02
C PHE A 147 -12.79 4.10 0.95
N GLY A 148 -11.77 4.88 0.60
CA GLY A 148 -10.56 4.92 1.40
C GLY A 148 -9.56 5.95 0.91
N ALA A 149 -8.28 5.60 1.05
CA ALA A 149 -7.17 6.50 0.83
C ALA A 149 -6.15 5.89 -0.12
N MET A 150 -5.46 6.76 -0.85
CA MET A 150 -4.26 6.41 -1.59
C MET A 150 -3.09 7.30 -1.14
N TRP A 151 -1.90 6.71 -1.17
CA TRP A 151 -0.62 7.40 -1.02
C TRP A 151 0.26 7.06 -2.19
N GLY A 152 1.00 8.03 -2.70
CA GLY A 152 1.97 7.81 -3.76
C GLY A 152 3.22 8.65 -3.58
N LEU A 153 4.26 8.27 -4.29
CA LEU A 153 5.44 9.09 -4.53
C LEU A 153 5.34 9.67 -5.95
N LEU A 154 5.54 10.97 -6.06
CA LEU A 154 5.69 11.66 -7.33
C LEU A 154 7.13 11.46 -7.83
N LEU A 155 7.27 10.85 -8.99
CA LEU A 155 8.51 10.47 -9.66
C LEU A 155 8.79 11.36 -10.89
N THR A 156 8.47 12.65 -10.82
CA THR A 156 8.68 13.57 -11.94
C THR A 156 10.15 13.93 -12.13
N LYS A 157 10.70 13.66 -13.31
CA LYS A 157 11.99 14.22 -13.77
C LYS A 157 11.78 15.67 -14.26
N PRO A 158 12.82 16.53 -14.25
CA PRO A 158 14.24 16.25 -14.00
C PRO A 158 14.68 16.39 -12.54
N ASP A 159 13.83 16.93 -11.67
CA ASP A 159 14.24 17.37 -10.34
C ASP A 159 14.04 16.25 -9.30
N LEU A 160 14.93 15.25 -9.34
CA LEU A 160 15.10 14.27 -8.24
C LEU A 160 15.56 14.94 -6.92
N SER A 161 15.64 16.27 -6.85
CA SER A 161 15.99 17.02 -5.65
C SER A 161 14.93 16.96 -4.56
N GLU A 162 13.70 16.54 -4.89
CA GLU A 162 12.64 16.26 -3.93
C GLU A 162 12.32 14.75 -3.83
N PRO A 163 13.24 13.91 -3.30
CA PRO A 163 13.03 12.46 -3.14
C PRO A 163 11.95 12.10 -2.08
N ASP A 164 11.12 13.08 -1.71
CA ASP A 164 10.11 13.06 -0.66
C ASP A 164 8.81 13.78 -1.11
N ALA A 165 8.58 13.87 -2.42
CA ALA A 165 7.38 14.44 -3.03
C ALA A 165 6.21 13.44 -2.94
N PHE A 166 5.63 13.30 -1.76
CA PHE A 166 4.47 12.43 -1.54
C PHE A 166 3.17 13.10 -1.98
N VAL A 167 2.25 12.27 -2.47
CA VAL A 167 0.89 12.66 -2.83
C VAL A 167 -0.11 11.82 -2.05
N LEU A 168 -1.25 12.42 -1.72
CA LEU A 168 -2.38 11.74 -1.09
C LEU A 168 -3.67 12.04 -1.84
N GLY A 169 -4.63 11.13 -1.75
CA GLY A 169 -5.94 11.28 -2.35
C GLY A 169 -6.93 10.26 -1.83
N ASP A 170 -8.16 10.39 -2.31
CA ASP A 170 -9.24 9.46 -2.03
C ASP A 170 -9.10 8.24 -2.94
N ALA A 171 -9.42 7.05 -2.42
CA ALA A 171 -9.57 5.83 -3.20
C ALA A 171 -11.04 5.41 -3.25
N THR A 172 -11.54 5.12 -4.46
CA THR A 172 -12.83 4.50 -4.68
C THR A 172 -12.65 3.25 -5.52
N VAL A 173 -13.09 2.10 -5.02
CA VAL A 173 -13.12 0.83 -5.77
C VAL A 173 -14.56 0.44 -5.94
N THR A 174 -14.99 0.16 -7.16
CA THR A 174 -16.35 -0.31 -7.46
C THR A 174 -16.27 -1.65 -8.14
N VAL A 175 -17.03 -2.61 -7.63
CA VAL A 175 -17.21 -3.91 -8.28
C VAL A 175 -18.61 -3.98 -8.85
N SER A 176 -18.73 -4.38 -10.11
CA SER A 176 -20.01 -4.50 -10.81
C SER A 176 -20.15 -5.85 -11.50
N SER A 177 -21.37 -6.36 -11.52
CA SER A 177 -21.76 -7.50 -12.36
C SER A 177 -22.54 -6.98 -13.57
N ARG A 178 -22.16 -7.40 -14.79
CA ARG A 178 -22.98 -7.10 -15.97
C ARG A 178 -24.12 -8.10 -16.08
N PRO A 179 -25.35 -7.69 -16.45
CA PRO A 179 -26.44 -8.63 -16.70
C PRO A 179 -26.03 -9.71 -17.70
N GLY A 180 -26.10 -10.98 -17.28
CA GLY A 180 -25.73 -12.14 -18.10
C GLY A 180 -24.24 -12.44 -18.21
N ALA A 181 -23.35 -11.67 -17.56
CA ALA A 181 -21.94 -12.01 -17.44
C ALA A 181 -21.70 -12.81 -16.15
N ALA A 182 -20.84 -13.83 -16.24
CA ALA A 182 -20.39 -14.58 -15.08
C ALA A 182 -19.32 -13.82 -14.26
N ASP A 183 -18.56 -12.95 -14.94
CA ASP A 183 -17.39 -12.30 -14.35
C ASP A 183 -17.74 -10.93 -13.76
N LEU A 184 -17.13 -10.63 -12.61
CA LEU A 184 -17.17 -9.32 -11.98
C LEU A 184 -16.10 -8.41 -12.58
N MET A 185 -16.45 -7.13 -12.71
CA MET A 185 -15.56 -6.08 -13.20
C MET A 185 -15.24 -5.11 -12.07
N VAL A 186 -13.98 -4.68 -11.99
CA VAL A 186 -13.52 -3.69 -11.01
C VAL A 186 -13.17 -2.39 -11.72
N ASP A 187 -13.70 -1.28 -11.19
CA ASP A 187 -13.28 0.07 -11.53
C ASP A 187 -12.58 0.67 -10.31
N VAL A 188 -11.44 1.33 -10.52
CA VAL A 188 -10.69 2.03 -9.47
C VAL A 188 -10.55 3.48 -9.88
N LYS A 189 -10.87 4.39 -8.96
CA LYS A 189 -10.67 5.83 -9.11
C LYS A 189 -9.87 6.37 -7.93
N PHE A 190 -8.82 7.13 -8.23
CA PHE A 190 -8.18 8.02 -7.28
C PHE A 190 -8.56 9.46 -7.58
N SER A 191 -9.07 10.17 -6.57
CA SER A 191 -9.52 11.56 -6.71
C SER A 191 -9.00 12.47 -5.62
N GLY A 192 -9.13 13.78 -5.82
CA GLY A 192 -8.69 14.76 -4.83
C GLY A 192 -7.19 14.68 -4.55
N ILE A 193 -6.43 14.18 -5.53
CA ILE A 193 -5.01 13.91 -5.41
C ILE A 193 -4.28 15.24 -5.23
N ARG A 194 -3.46 15.33 -4.19
CA ARG A 194 -2.70 16.54 -3.87
C ARG A 194 -1.30 16.23 -3.38
N HIS A 195 -0.37 17.11 -3.70
CA HIS A 195 0.96 17.11 -3.14
C HIS A 195 0.89 17.36 -1.62
N GLU A 196 1.54 16.52 -0.81
CA GLU A 196 1.45 16.59 0.66
C GLU A 196 2.02 17.90 1.19
N ALA A 197 3.18 18.34 0.68
CA ALA A 197 3.87 19.51 1.20
C ALA A 197 3.25 20.85 0.76
N THR A 198 2.76 20.94 -0.48
CA THR A 198 2.32 22.22 -1.08
C THR A 198 0.81 22.33 -1.18
N GLY A 199 0.08 21.22 -1.04
CA GLY A 199 -1.36 21.15 -1.28
C GLY A 199 -1.76 21.29 -2.75
N ALA A 200 -0.80 21.36 -3.69
CA ALA A 200 -1.08 21.48 -5.11
C ALA A 200 -1.87 20.28 -5.63
N GLY A 201 -2.98 20.53 -6.32
CA GLY A 201 -3.84 19.49 -6.89
C GLY A 201 -3.22 18.81 -8.11
N LEU A 202 -3.51 17.53 -8.27
CA LEU A 202 -3.13 16.67 -9.38
C LEU A 202 -4.41 16.13 -10.06
N ALA A 203 -4.28 15.67 -11.30
CA ALA A 203 -5.41 15.08 -12.02
C ALA A 203 -5.85 13.74 -11.40
N ASP A 204 -7.15 13.46 -11.44
CA ASP A 204 -7.71 12.16 -11.04
C ASP A 204 -7.12 11.03 -11.89
N ILE A 205 -6.85 9.87 -11.26
CA ILE A 205 -6.35 8.66 -11.92
C ILE A 205 -7.46 7.61 -11.91
N ARG A 206 -7.63 6.87 -13.01
CA ARG A 206 -8.68 5.85 -13.13
C ARG A 206 -8.24 4.62 -13.93
N TRP A 207 -8.69 3.46 -13.49
CA TRP A 207 -8.67 2.20 -14.23
C TRP A 207 -10.09 1.65 -14.25
N GLY A 208 -10.54 1.17 -15.40
CA GLY A 208 -11.92 0.67 -15.54
C GLY A 208 -11.98 -0.67 -16.23
N GLY A 209 -12.99 -1.46 -15.88
CA GLY A 209 -13.22 -2.78 -16.46
C GLY A 209 -12.08 -3.76 -16.22
N LEU A 210 -11.49 -3.75 -15.02
CA LEU A 210 -10.48 -4.73 -14.64
C LEU A 210 -11.17 -6.06 -14.32
N PRO A 211 -10.74 -7.20 -14.88
CA PRO A 211 -11.33 -8.48 -14.56
C PRO A 211 -10.97 -8.89 -13.13
N LEU A 212 -11.96 -9.40 -12.39
CA LEU A 212 -11.77 -9.92 -11.04
C LEU A 212 -11.60 -11.44 -11.08
N HIS A 213 -10.51 -11.94 -10.50
CA HIS A 213 -10.22 -13.36 -10.39
C HIS A 213 -9.72 -13.69 -8.98
N ALA A 214 -10.38 -14.64 -8.30
CA ALA A 214 -9.99 -15.11 -6.96
C ALA A 214 -9.74 -13.98 -5.94
N GLY A 215 -10.59 -12.94 -5.97
CA GLY A 215 -10.47 -11.79 -5.05
C GLY A 215 -9.34 -10.81 -5.38
N SER A 216 -8.74 -10.92 -6.58
CA SER A 216 -7.72 -9.99 -7.07
C SER A 216 -8.09 -9.41 -8.44
N PHE A 217 -7.52 -8.25 -8.75
CA PHE A 217 -7.68 -7.56 -10.03
C PHE A 217 -6.38 -6.83 -10.40
N GLY A 218 -6.18 -6.49 -11.69
CA GLY A 218 -5.02 -5.71 -12.14
C GLY A 218 -4.28 -6.28 -13.36
N ILE A 219 -3.04 -5.80 -13.60
CA ILE A 219 -2.15 -6.33 -14.65
C ILE A 219 -1.96 -7.83 -14.43
N SER A 220 -2.41 -8.64 -15.39
CA SER A 220 -2.49 -10.11 -15.40
C SER A 220 -2.58 -10.72 -13.99
N PRO A 221 -3.80 -10.99 -13.48
CA PRO A 221 -3.95 -11.65 -12.20
C PRO A 221 -3.18 -12.97 -12.25
N ALA A 222 -2.01 -12.97 -11.62
CA ALA A 222 -1.22 -14.17 -11.44
C ALA A 222 -2.07 -15.15 -10.66
N SER A 223 -2.07 -16.43 -11.04
CA SER A 223 -2.75 -17.44 -10.23
C SER A 223 -2.17 -17.37 -8.81
N ALA A 224 -2.96 -17.72 -7.79
CA ALA A 224 -2.49 -17.73 -6.40
C ALA A 224 -1.22 -18.60 -6.22
N ASP A 225 -0.99 -19.55 -7.12
CA ASP A 225 0.14 -20.46 -7.14
C ASP A 225 1.38 -19.92 -7.87
N ASP A 226 1.29 -18.78 -8.57
CA ASP A 226 2.40 -18.21 -9.32
C ASP A 226 3.17 -17.20 -8.45
N ALA A 227 4.17 -17.75 -7.74
CA ALA A 227 5.12 -16.99 -6.93
C ALA A 227 6.20 -16.27 -7.76
N THR A 228 6.17 -16.35 -9.09
CA THR A 228 7.24 -15.83 -9.98
C THR A 228 6.86 -14.60 -10.79
N VAL A 229 5.58 -14.21 -10.79
CA VAL A 229 5.12 -13.03 -11.52
C VAL A 229 5.38 -11.76 -10.71
N SER A 230 6.14 -10.84 -11.27
CA SER A 230 6.23 -9.46 -10.79
C SER A 230 4.85 -8.79 -10.94
N ARG A 231 4.17 -8.56 -9.81
CA ARG A 231 2.88 -7.88 -9.61
C ARG A 231 3.00 -6.36 -9.46
N HIS A 232 4.19 -5.78 -9.53
CA HIS A 232 4.39 -4.34 -9.59
C HIS A 232 4.00 -3.85 -10.98
N PRO A 233 3.11 -2.87 -11.08
CA PRO A 233 3.06 -2.01 -12.25
C PRO A 233 4.34 -1.15 -12.25
N ALA A 234 5.49 -1.75 -12.59
CA ALA A 234 6.73 -1.00 -12.88
C ALA A 234 6.52 -0.06 -14.09
N SER A 235 5.43 -0.28 -14.81
CA SER A 235 4.81 0.54 -15.83
C SER A 235 3.35 0.87 -15.46
N ASP A 236 2.74 1.82 -16.17
CA ASP A 236 1.32 2.21 -16.02
C ASP A 236 0.37 1.01 -15.78
N GLY A 237 -0.26 0.96 -14.60
CA GLY A 237 -1.25 -0.02 -14.20
C GLY A 237 -1.46 -0.12 -12.69
N ILE A 238 -2.22 -1.14 -12.28
CA ILE A 238 -2.69 -1.32 -10.91
C ILE A 238 -2.82 -2.81 -10.60
N PHE A 239 -2.63 -3.16 -9.33
CA PHE A 239 -2.97 -4.46 -8.76
C PHE A 239 -3.68 -4.26 -7.42
N GLY A 240 -4.70 -5.06 -7.14
CA GLY A 240 -5.37 -5.03 -5.85
C GLY A 240 -6.01 -6.35 -5.47
N ARG A 241 -6.35 -6.46 -4.18
CA ARG A 241 -6.92 -7.65 -3.56
C ARG A 241 -7.90 -7.26 -2.44
N PHE A 242 -8.94 -8.07 -2.30
CA PHE A 242 -9.91 -7.95 -1.20
C PHE A 242 -9.42 -8.69 0.05
N TYR A 243 -9.70 -8.10 1.21
CA TYR A 243 -9.34 -8.61 2.52
C TYR A 243 -10.58 -8.76 3.41
N GLY A 244 -10.47 -9.63 4.41
CA GLY A 244 -11.53 -9.91 5.37
C GLY A 244 -12.51 -10.99 4.89
N PRO A 245 -13.23 -11.64 5.83
CA PRO A 245 -14.09 -12.78 5.51
C PRO A 245 -15.29 -12.44 4.62
N ASN A 246 -15.73 -11.18 4.59
CA ASN A 246 -16.86 -10.71 3.76
C ASN A 246 -16.43 -9.61 2.77
N HIS A 247 -15.14 -9.57 2.43
CA HIS A 247 -14.54 -8.56 1.55
C HIS A 247 -14.83 -7.15 2.06
N GLU A 248 -14.75 -6.96 3.36
CA GLU A 248 -14.96 -5.68 4.03
C GLU A 248 -13.96 -4.63 3.55
N GLU A 249 -12.84 -5.08 2.98
CA GLU A 249 -11.71 -4.22 2.66
C GLU A 249 -11.07 -4.59 1.33
N VAL A 250 -10.37 -3.62 0.75
CA VAL A 250 -9.60 -3.79 -0.47
C VAL A 250 -8.35 -2.93 -0.38
N GLY A 251 -7.21 -3.46 -0.82
CA GLY A 251 -5.98 -2.69 -0.95
C GLY A 251 -5.16 -3.13 -2.14
N GLY A 252 -4.13 -2.38 -2.45
CA GLY A 252 -3.27 -2.68 -3.58
C GLY A 252 -2.18 -1.67 -3.83
N VAL A 253 -1.49 -1.86 -4.94
CA VAL A 253 -0.39 -1.01 -5.42
C VAL A 253 -0.67 -0.54 -6.84
N PHE A 254 -0.15 0.62 -7.19
CA PHE A 254 -0.36 1.20 -8.52
C PHE A 254 0.87 1.96 -9.00
N GLY A 255 0.96 2.10 -10.31
CA GLY A 255 1.93 2.92 -11.01
C GLY A 255 1.20 3.63 -12.14
N ARG A 256 1.40 4.93 -12.29
CA ARG A 256 0.80 5.74 -13.35
C ARG A 256 1.89 6.55 -14.00
N ARG A 257 2.01 6.42 -15.32
CA ARG A 257 2.96 7.21 -16.11
C ARG A 257 2.24 7.90 -17.25
N GLU A 258 2.25 9.23 -17.25
CA GLU A 258 1.72 10.04 -18.35
C GLU A 258 2.87 10.57 -19.19
N ILE A 259 2.93 10.10 -20.43
CA ILE A 259 3.90 10.55 -21.43
C ILE A 259 3.17 11.59 -22.29
N GLU A 260 3.69 12.81 -22.28
CA GLU A 260 3.24 13.83 -23.23
C GLU A 260 3.94 13.60 -24.58
N PHE A 261 3.24 13.84 -25.68
CA PHE A 261 3.77 13.68 -27.02
C PHE A 261 3.78 15.03 -27.72
N ASP A 262 4.96 15.46 -28.19
CA ASP A 262 5.09 16.59 -29.09
C ASP A 262 5.21 16.05 -30.53
N GLY A 263 4.06 15.95 -31.20
CA GLY A 263 3.94 15.25 -32.48
C GLY A 263 4.21 13.75 -32.34
N ASN A 264 5.26 13.26 -33.00
CA ASN A 264 5.67 11.84 -32.95
C ASN A 264 6.80 11.58 -31.95
N VAL A 265 7.22 12.58 -31.19
CA VAL A 265 8.29 12.46 -30.20
C VAL A 265 7.65 12.39 -28.82
N ALA A 266 7.87 11.29 -28.12
CA ALA A 266 7.56 11.22 -26.70
C ALA A 266 8.43 12.25 -25.97
N SER A 267 7.82 13.23 -25.32
CA SER A 267 8.53 14.10 -24.39
C SER A 267 8.81 13.34 -23.09
N GLU A 268 9.56 13.97 -22.18
CA GLU A 268 9.73 13.44 -20.83
C GLU A 268 8.36 13.20 -20.16
N ALA A 269 8.31 12.23 -19.25
CA ALA A 269 7.07 11.89 -18.54
C ALA A 269 6.62 13.10 -17.72
N ARG A 270 5.40 13.56 -17.98
CA ARG A 270 4.80 14.72 -17.31
C ARG A 270 4.41 14.41 -15.87
N LEU A 271 3.98 13.18 -15.64
CA LEU A 271 3.55 12.69 -14.35
C LEU A 271 3.93 11.23 -14.24
N GLU A 272 4.70 10.89 -13.21
CA GLU A 272 4.93 9.51 -12.81
C GLU A 272 4.57 9.43 -11.33
N VAL A 273 3.58 8.60 -10.99
CA VAL A 273 3.14 8.40 -9.61
C VAL A 273 3.07 6.91 -9.36
N SER A 274 3.77 6.45 -8.33
CA SER A 274 3.67 5.07 -7.85
C SER A 274 3.20 5.08 -6.41
N GLY A 275 2.27 4.21 -6.04
CA GLY A 275 1.66 4.26 -4.72
C GLY A 275 1.03 2.97 -4.25
N ALA A 276 0.42 3.07 -3.08
CA ALA A 276 -0.43 2.04 -2.51
C ALA A 276 -1.76 2.67 -2.06
N PHE A 277 -2.79 1.84 -1.94
CA PHE A 277 -4.12 2.28 -1.52
C PHE A 277 -4.78 1.24 -0.62
N GLY A 278 -5.76 1.69 0.16
CA GLY A 278 -6.63 0.84 0.96
C GLY A 278 -7.98 1.50 1.15
N ALA A 279 -9.04 0.70 1.11
CA ALA A 279 -10.42 1.14 1.19
C ALA A 279 -11.31 0.12 1.91
N ARG A 280 -12.38 0.62 2.52
CA ARG A 280 -13.38 -0.15 3.27
C ARG A 280 -14.72 -0.11 2.54
N ARG A 281 -15.48 -1.20 2.63
CA ARG A 281 -16.81 -1.33 2.03
C ARG A 281 -17.78 -0.35 2.72
N ASP A 282 -18.63 0.29 1.92
CA ASP A 282 -19.76 1.09 2.42
C ASP A 282 -20.87 0.22 3.03
#